data_AF-A0A8E5MEW5-F1
#
_entry.id   AF-A0A8E5MEW5-F1
#
_cell.length_a   1.000
_cell.length_b   1.000
_cell.length_c   1.000
_cell.angle_alpha   90.00
_cell.angle_beta   90.00
_cell.angle_gamma   90.00
#
_symmetry.space_group_name_H-M   'P 1'
#
loop_
_entity.id
_entity.type
_entity.pdbx_description
1 polymer ?
#
loop_
_entity_poly.entity_id
_entity_poly.type
_entity_poly.pdbx_seq_one_letter_code
_entity_poly.pdbx_strand_id
1 'polypeptide(L)' 'MHPHLHTKNALACEDIIAALEECHNRGFMHKATGGCNDVKQQVNRCLKTERGKLQAENRQAAKAKRDKIKEEQKALGL' A
#
# COMPACT_ATOMS: atom_id res chain seq x y z
N MET A 1 13.58 1.16 -10.07
CA MET A 1 12.24 1.62 -10.41
C MET A 1 11.48 1.65 -9.10
N HIS A 2 11.10 2.84 -8.67
CA HIS A 2 10.37 3.07 -7.43
C HIS A 2 8.87 3.12 -7.75
N PRO A 3 7.99 2.67 -6.84
CA PRO A 3 6.57 2.85 -7.02
C PRO A 3 6.22 4.34 -7.02
N HIS A 4 5.19 4.74 -7.77
CA HIS A 4 4.73 6.12 -7.76
C HIS A 4 4.33 6.55 -6.34
N LEU A 5 5.13 7.45 -5.75
CA LEU A 5 5.00 7.96 -4.38
C LEU A 5 3.68 8.73 -4.14
N HIS A 6 2.99 9.14 -5.20
CA HIS A 6 1.77 9.95 -5.11
C HIS A 6 0.54 9.19 -4.58
N THR A 7 0.65 7.88 -4.34
CA THR A 7 -0.46 7.11 -3.76
C THR A 7 -0.38 7.14 -2.24
N LYS A 8 -1.53 7.24 -1.55
CA LYS A 8 -1.60 7.22 -0.07
C LYS A 8 -0.83 6.04 0.56
N ASN A 9 -0.79 4.90 -0.15
CA ASN A 9 -0.04 3.70 0.26
C ASN A 9 1.48 3.90 0.28
N ALA A 10 2.01 4.71 -0.65
CA ALA A 10 3.45 4.89 -0.82
C ALA A 10 4.01 5.94 0.15
N LEU A 11 3.21 6.93 0.56
CA LEU A 11 3.58 7.93 1.57
C LEU A 11 3.95 7.29 2.92
N ALA A 12 3.19 6.29 3.36
CA ALA A 12 3.49 5.58 4.61
C ALA A 12 4.77 4.72 4.54
N CYS A 13 5.37 4.56 3.37
CA CYS A 13 6.59 3.80 3.12
C CYS A 13 7.75 4.68 2.62
N GLU A 14 7.63 6.01 2.73
CA GLU A 14 8.56 6.99 2.16
C GLU A 14 10.01 6.73 2.60
N ASP A 15 10.27 6.55 3.90
CA ASP A 15 11.62 6.33 4.44
C ASP A 15 12.30 5.08 3.84
N ILE A 16 11.55 3.99 3.67
CA ILE A 16 12.08 2.73 3.13
C ILE A 16 12.28 2.84 1.61
N ILE A 17 11.44 3.62 0.93
CA ILE A 17 11.60 3.91 -0.51
C ILE A 17 12.83 4.79 -0.73
N ALA A 18 13.05 5.80 0.12
CA ALA A 18 14.25 6.65 0.10
C ALA A 18 15.53 5.82 0.35
N ALA A 19 15.50 4.87 1.29
CA ALA A 19 16.61 3.94 1.49
C ALA A 19 16.90 3.07 0.25
N LEU A 20 15.86 2.68 -0.50
CA LEU A 20 16.02 1.95 -1.76
C LEU A 20 16.58 2.86 -2.88
N GLU A 21 16.21 4.14 -2.91
CA GLU A 21 16.83 5.15 -3.77
C GLU A 21 18.32 5.30 -3.48
N GLU A 22 18.68 5.49 -2.22
CA GLU A 22 20.08 5.60 -1.81
C GLU A 22 20.88 4.35 -2.22
N CYS A 23 20.32 3.15 -2.03
CA CYS A 23 20.98 1.93 -2.47
C CYS A 23 21.17 1.87 -3.99
N HIS A 24 20.16 2.29 -4.77
CA HIS A 24 20.29 2.35 -6.23
C HIS A 24 21.31 3.40 -6.69
N ASN A 25 21.52 4.47 -5.92
CA ASN A 25 22.50 5.52 -6.20
C ASN A 25 23.95 5.06 -6.00
N ARG A 26 24.19 3.89 -5.38
CA ARG A 26 25.53 3.28 -5.24
C ARG A 26 26.12 2.76 -6.55
N GLY A 27 25.31 2.67 -7.60
CA GLY A 27 25.75 2.35 -8.95
C GLY A 27 24.95 1.23 -9.62
N PHE A 28 24.92 1.28 -10.94
CA PHE A 28 24.13 0.36 -11.77
C PHE A 28 24.49 -1.11 -11.52
N MET A 29 25.77 -1.45 -11.42
CA MET A 29 26.21 -2.82 -11.20
C MET A 29 25.75 -3.37 -9.84
N HIS A 30 25.83 -2.57 -8.77
CA HIS A 30 25.37 -2.97 -7.44
C HIS A 30 23.87 -3.27 -7.41
N LYS A 31 23.08 -2.46 -8.12
CA LYS A 31 21.65 -2.71 -8.33
C LYS A 31 21.39 -3.96 -9.18
N ALA A 32 22.11 -4.12 -10.30
CA ALA A 32 21.90 -5.19 -11.26
C ALA A 32 22.23 -6.57 -10.69
N THR A 33 23.26 -6.66 -9.84
CA THR A 33 23.64 -7.92 -9.16
C THR A 33 22.80 -8.25 -7.93
N GLY A 34 21.85 -7.38 -7.57
CA GLY A 34 20.92 -7.63 -6.45
C GLY A 34 21.40 -7.12 -5.09
N GLY A 35 22.42 -6.25 -5.03
CA GLY A 35 22.93 -5.66 -3.79
C GLY A 35 21.90 -4.87 -2.97
N CYS A 36 20.76 -4.50 -3.56
CA CYS A 36 19.66 -3.79 -2.91
C CYS A 36 18.45 -4.68 -2.57
N ASN A 37 18.57 -6.02 -2.67
CA ASN A 37 17.43 -6.92 -2.53
C ASN A 37 16.78 -6.89 -1.15
N ASP A 38 17.55 -6.71 -0.07
CA ASP A 38 17.00 -6.69 1.28
C ASP A 38 16.14 -5.44 1.52
N VAL A 39 16.63 -4.27 1.11
CA VAL A 39 15.87 -3.01 1.20
C VAL A 39 14.62 -3.09 0.28
N LYS A 40 14.76 -3.67 -0.91
CA LYS A 40 13.61 -3.92 -1.81
C LYS A 40 12.55 -4.81 -1.16
N GLN A 41 12.95 -5.85 -0.41
CA GLN A 41 12.01 -6.70 0.33
C GLN A 41 11.28 -5.93 1.42
N GLN A 42 11.94 -4.99 2.09
CA GLN A 42 11.32 -4.12 3.10
C GLN A 42 10.27 -3.20 2.47
N VAL A 43 10.57 -2.56 1.33
CA VAL A 43 9.60 -1.76 0.57
C VAL A 43 8.37 -2.60 0.23
N ASN A 44 8.57 -3.81 -0.30
CA ASN A 44 7.46 -4.69 -0.67
C ASN A 44 6.59 -5.08 0.54
N ARG A 45 7.21 -5.35 1.70
CA ARG A 45 6.50 -5.68 2.94
C ARG A 45 5.67 -4.50 3.44
N CYS A 46 6.24 -3.29 3.41
CA CYS A 46 5.53 -2.08 3.79
C CYS A 46 4.31 -1.85 2.90
N LEU A 47 4.50 -1.81 1.57
CA LEU A 47 3.41 -1.58 0.62
C LEU A 47 2.31 -2.65 0.69
N LYS A 48 2.67 -3.91 0.94
CA LYS A 48 1.71 -4.99 1.14
C LYS A 48 0.86 -4.76 2.40
N THR A 49 1.48 -4.27 3.47
CA THR A 49 0.80 -3.96 4.74
C THR A 49 -0.18 -2.81 4.57
N GLU A 50 0.26 -1.70 3.96
CA GLU A 50 -0.58 -0.52 3.72
C GLU A 50 -1.76 -0.84 2.79
N ARG A 51 -1.49 -1.57 1.71
CA ARG A 51 -2.56 -2.09 0.84
C ARG A 51 -3.56 -2.94 1.63
N GLY A 52 -3.11 -3.76 2.57
CA GLY A 52 -3.96 -4.56 3.44
C GLY A 52 -4.88 -3.72 4.34
N LYS A 53 -4.33 -2.65 4.94
CA LYS A 53 -5.08 -1.70 5.78
C LYS A 53 -6.19 -1.00 4.99
N LEU A 54 -5.86 -0.38 3.86
CA LEU A 54 -6.86 0.29 3.01
C LEU A 54 -7.94 -0.68 2.52
N GLN A 55 -7.57 -1.91 2.15
CA GLN A 55 -8.57 -2.90 1.78
C GLN A 55 -9.49 -3.27 2.94
N ALA A 56 -8.99 -3.33 4.17
CA ALA A 56 -9.82 -3.58 5.35
C ALA A 56 -10.79 -2.42 5.61
N GLU A 57 -10.31 -1.18 5.56
CA GLU A 57 -11.14 0.03 5.69
C GLU A 57 -12.23 0.09 4.61
N ASN A 58 -11.87 -0.15 3.35
CA ASN A 58 -12.82 -0.19 2.25
C ASN A 58 -13.87 -1.28 2.43
N ARG A 59 -13.47 -2.47 2.91
CA ARG A 59 -14.42 -3.56 3.21
C ARG A 59 -15.38 -3.16 4.33
N GLN A 60 -14.90 -2.54 5.40
CA GLN A 60 -15.72 -2.08 6.51
C GLN A 60 -16.71 -0.99 6.06
N ALA A 61 -16.24 0.01 5.31
CA ALA A 61 -17.09 1.07 4.77
C ALA A 61 -18.16 0.51 3.81
N ALA A 62 -17.78 -0.43 2.94
CA ALA A 62 -18.74 -1.09 2.05
C ALA A 62 -19.79 -1.90 2.82
N LYS A 63 -19.38 -2.60 3.89
CA LYS A 63 -20.33 -3.32 4.76
C LYS A 63 -21.29 -2.35 5.45
N ALA A 64 -20.78 -1.30 6.07
CA ALA A 64 -21.60 -0.29 6.75
C ALA A 64 -22.61 0.36 5.78
N LYS A 65 -22.20 0.66 4.55
CA LYS A 65 -23.10 1.17 3.51
C LYS A 65 -24.20 0.16 3.14
N ARG A 66 -23.85 -1.12 2.99
CA ARG A 66 -24.83 -2.19 2.71
C ARG A 66 -25.82 -2.38 3.85
N ASP A 67 -25.33 -2.37 5.09
CA ASP A 67 -26.17 -2.48 6.28
C ASP A 67 -27.17 -1.30 6.34
N LYS A 68 -26.70 -0.06 6.11
CA LYS A 68 -27.57 1.14 6.05
C LYS A 68 -28.66 1.01 4.99
N ILE A 69 -28.30 0.62 3.77
CA ILE A 69 -29.26 0.42 2.67
C ILE A 69 -30.29 -0.66 3.04
N LYS A 70 -29.86 -1.75 3.67
CA LYS A 70 -30.75 -2.83 4.10
C LYS A 70 -31.74 -2.37 5.17
N GLU A 71 -31.28 -1.60 6.15
CA GLU A 71 -32.17 -1.02 7.17
C GLU A 71 -33.15 0.00 6.56
N GLU A 72 -32.70 0.83 5.61
CA GLU A 72 -33.56 1.76 4.87
C GLU A 72 -34.63 1.02 4.04
N GLN A 73 -34.26 -0.06 3.33
CA GLN A 73 -35.20 -0.90 2.57
C GLN A 73 -36.25 -1.52 3.49
N LYS A 74 -35.83 -2.10 4.62
CA LYS A 74 -36.71 -2.67 5.63
C LYS A 74 -37.69 -1.63 6.21
N ALA A 75 -37.22 -0.40 6.45
CA ALA A 75 -38.07 0.69 6.93
C ALA A 75 -39.12 1.12 5.89
N LEU A 76 -38.82 0.98 4.60
CA LEU A 76 -39.74 1.24 3.49
C LEU A 76 -40.67 0.05 3.19
N GLY A 77 -40.55 -1.07 3.91
CA GLY A 77 -41.38 -2.27 3.70
C GLY A 77 -41.02 -3.08 2.45
N LEU A 78 -39.82 -2.86 1.89
CA LEU A 78 -39.22 -3.65 0.82
C LEU A 78 -38.42 -4.83 1.40
#